data_AF-A0A2V5QQZ1-F1
#
_entry.id   AF-A0A2V5QQZ1-F1
#
_cell.length_a   1.000
_cell.length_b   1.000
_cell.length_c   1.000
_cell.angle_alpha   90.00
_cell.angle_beta   90.00
_cell.angle_gamma   90.00
#
_symmetry.space_group_name_H-M   'P 1'
#
loop_
_entity.id
_entity.type
_entity.pdbx_description
1 polymer ?
#
loop_
_entity_poly.entity_id
_entity_poly.type
_entity_poly.pdbx_seq_one_letter_code
_entity_poly.pdbx_strand_id
1 'polypeptide(L)'
;MDTEDFFRAISPLVQDDRQNSSPRVQILRRMRTLLREDPCPDVAGMASLKKLKLLNLAAGCLPENGKECYLEVGSFQGKSLVAALAGNSHVRAVACDNFTLFDDPNSPKNFDILKQNLASSMTARTTRKASFLAYEWPRTCWQITRW
;
A
#
# COMPACT_ATOMS: atom_id res chain seq x y z
N MET A 1 -3.44 15.10 -3.50
CA MET A 1 -3.17 15.00 -2.07
C MET A 1 -2.90 16.40 -1.60
N ASP A 2 -3.65 16.90 -0.63
CA ASP A 2 -3.25 18.15 0.03
C ASP A 2 -1.99 17.86 0.84
N THR A 3 -0.87 18.47 0.43
CA THR A 3 0.43 18.23 1.05
C THR A 3 0.45 18.76 2.49
N GLU A 4 -0.31 19.81 2.79
CA GLU A 4 -0.36 20.41 4.12
C GLU A 4 -1.15 19.51 5.08
N ASP A 5 -2.24 18.89 4.60
CA ASP A 5 -2.96 17.87 5.37
C ASP A 5 -2.11 16.61 5.58
N PHE A 6 -1.33 16.21 4.57
CA PHE A 6 -0.38 15.11 4.71
C PHE A 6 0.72 15.43 5.73
N PHE A 7 1.41 16.58 5.61
CA PHE A 7 2.44 16.99 6.56
C PHE A 7 1.85 17.20 7.96
N ARG A 8 0.62 17.67 8.10
CA ARG A 8 -0.12 17.72 9.36
C ARG A 8 -0.40 16.31 9.91
N ALA A 9 -0.71 15.34 9.06
CA ALA A 9 -0.94 13.95 9.46
C ALA A 9 0.35 13.22 9.85
N ILE A 10 1.49 13.52 9.20
CA ILE A 10 2.78 12.87 9.48
C ILE A 10 3.66 13.62 10.48
N SER A 11 3.46 14.92 10.70
CA SER A 11 4.22 15.74 11.65
C SER A 11 4.25 15.13 13.07
N PRO A 12 3.13 14.59 13.61
CA PRO A 12 3.14 13.88 14.89
C PRO A 12 3.93 12.56 14.92
N LEU A 13 4.31 11.98 13.76
CA LEU A 13 5.16 10.80 13.66
C LEU A 13 6.65 11.12 13.60
N VAL A 14 6.99 12.37 13.29
CA VAL A 14 8.36 12.86 13.10
C VAL A 14 8.88 13.54 14.37
N GLN A 15 7.99 14.04 15.24
CA GLN A 15 8.34 14.73 16.48
C GLN A 15 8.16 13.78 17.69
N ASP A 16 9.28 13.44 18.35
CA ASP A 16 9.34 12.59 19.56
C ASP A 16 9.01 13.42 20.81
N ASP A 17 7.72 13.56 21.15
CA ASP A 17 7.28 14.25 22.36
C ASP A 17 6.87 13.25 23.46
N ARG A 18 7.79 13.01 24.39
CA ARG A 18 7.64 12.07 25.53
C ARG A 18 6.66 12.50 26.64
N GLN A 19 5.92 13.59 26.49
CA GLN A 19 4.89 13.99 27.45
C GLN A 19 3.76 14.78 26.79
N ASN A 20 2.60 14.16 26.51
CA ASN A 20 1.33 14.86 26.71
C ASN A 20 0.07 13.99 26.58
N SER A 21 -0.89 14.20 27.48
CA SER A 21 -2.26 13.66 27.54
C SER A 21 -3.24 14.35 26.56
N SER A 22 -2.76 14.68 25.36
CA SER A 22 -3.49 15.40 24.32
C SER A 22 -4.33 14.45 23.43
N PRO A 23 -5.29 14.94 22.61
CA PRO A 23 -5.87 14.20 21.48
C PRO A 23 -4.82 13.44 20.63
N ARG A 24 -3.56 13.89 20.68
CA ARG A 24 -2.31 13.19 20.30
C ARG A 24 -2.27 11.71 20.73
N VAL A 25 -2.64 11.37 21.96
CA VAL A 25 -2.67 9.98 22.46
C VAL A 25 -3.81 9.19 21.82
N GLN A 26 -4.93 9.81 21.42
CA GLN A 26 -6.04 9.08 20.78
C GLN A 26 -5.73 8.75 19.31
N ILE A 27 -5.14 9.68 18.56
CA ILE A 27 -4.64 9.42 17.19
C ILE A 27 -3.45 8.46 17.23
N LEU A 28 -2.51 8.62 18.18
CA LEU A 28 -1.44 7.65 18.42
C LEU A 28 -1.96 6.31 18.94
N ARG A 29 -3.11 6.25 19.63
CA ARG A 29 -3.78 5.00 20.02
C ARG A 29 -4.42 4.35 18.80
N ARG A 30 -4.92 5.13 17.83
CA ARG A 30 -5.32 4.62 16.50
C ARG A 30 -4.09 4.10 15.74
N MET A 31 -2.98 4.85 15.69
CA MET A 31 -1.71 4.48 15.01
C MET A 31 -0.95 3.31 15.66
N ARG A 32 -0.93 3.20 16.99
CA ARG A 32 -0.40 2.03 17.74
C ARG A 32 -1.24 0.77 17.52
N THR A 33 -2.45 0.91 16.99
CA THR A 33 -3.34 -0.20 16.67
C THR A 33 -3.32 -0.55 15.19
N LEU A 34 -2.85 0.35 14.30
CA LEU A 34 -2.96 0.11 12.86
C LEU A 34 -2.08 -1.06 12.41
N LEU A 35 -0.84 -1.17 12.89
CA LEU A 35 0.00 -2.35 12.67
C LEU A 35 0.97 -2.48 13.84
N ARG A 36 0.73 -3.37 14.80
CA ARG A 36 1.78 -3.70 15.80
C ARG A 36 2.87 -4.56 15.18
N GLU A 37 2.42 -5.44 14.30
CA GLU A 37 3.19 -6.45 13.58
C GLU A 37 3.14 -6.15 12.08
N ASP A 38 3.85 -6.95 11.29
CA ASP A 38 3.79 -6.89 9.84
C ASP A 38 2.36 -7.23 9.37
N PRO A 39 1.68 -6.37 8.56
CA PRO A 39 0.34 -6.66 8.03
C PRO A 39 0.30 -7.88 7.10
N CYS A 40 1.46 -8.24 6.55
CA CYS A 40 1.59 -9.19 5.46
C CYS A 40 2.89 -9.98 5.65
N PRO A 41 3.02 -10.74 6.76
CA PRO A 41 4.27 -11.44 7.10
C PRO A 41 4.64 -12.48 6.03
N ASP A 42 3.63 -13.07 5.39
CA ASP A 42 3.79 -14.10 4.36
C ASP A 42 4.04 -13.54 2.96
N VAL A 43 3.96 -12.22 2.78
CA VAL A 43 4.24 -11.56 1.50
C VAL A 43 5.72 -11.17 1.43
N ALA A 44 6.43 -11.69 0.43
CA ALA A 44 7.82 -11.37 0.22
C ALA A 44 8.01 -9.89 -0.18
N GLY A 45 9.03 -9.24 0.39
CA GLY A 45 9.38 -7.86 0.07
C GLY A 45 10.47 -7.32 0.99
N MET A 46 11.09 -6.22 0.55
CA MET A 46 12.24 -5.61 1.25
C MET A 46 11.85 -4.38 2.10
N ALA A 47 10.58 -3.97 2.09
CA ALA A 47 10.12 -2.83 2.85
C ALA A 47 10.12 -3.16 4.36
N SER A 48 10.81 -2.34 5.15
CA SER A 48 10.81 -2.48 6.61
C SER A 48 9.45 -2.14 7.20
N LEU A 49 9.15 -2.69 8.38
CA LEU A 49 7.89 -2.46 9.10
C LEU A 49 7.55 -0.96 9.26
N LYS A 50 8.56 -0.11 9.49
CA LYS A 50 8.37 1.36 9.58
C LYS A 50 7.88 1.96 8.26
N LYS A 51 8.41 1.50 7.13
CA LYS A 51 7.98 1.95 5.80
C LYS A 51 6.56 1.48 5.50
N LEU A 52 6.23 0.22 5.80
CA LEU A 52 4.88 -0.33 5.62
C LEU A 52 3.82 0.51 6.35
N LYS A 53 4.09 0.87 7.61
CA LYS A 53 3.22 1.74 8.42
C LYS A 53 3.04 3.14 7.82
N LEU A 54 4.14 3.73 7.35
CA LEU A 54 4.10 5.06 6.74
C LEU A 54 3.26 5.05 5.45
N LEU A 55 3.44 4.04 4.61
CA LEU A 55 2.68 3.90 3.36
C LEU A 55 1.19 3.66 3.62
N ASN A 56 0.86 2.84 4.62
CA ASN A 56 -0.52 2.66 5.07
C ASN A 56 -1.18 3.98 5.50
N LEU A 57 -0.46 4.79 6.28
CA LEU A 57 -0.97 6.10 6.68
C LEU A 57 -1.16 7.02 5.48
N ALA A 58 -0.16 7.11 4.60
CA ALA A 58 -0.21 7.96 3.42
C ALA A 58 -1.39 7.59 2.51
N ALA A 59 -1.64 6.29 2.31
CA ALA A 59 -2.78 5.79 1.55
C ALA A 59 -4.10 6.20 2.21
N GLY A 60 -4.23 6.07 3.54
CA GLY A 60 -5.44 6.46 4.28
C GLY A 60 -5.73 7.97 4.28
N CYS A 61 -4.79 8.82 3.88
CA CYS A 61 -5.00 10.25 3.68
C CYS A 61 -5.58 10.60 2.30
N LEU A 62 -5.74 9.62 1.39
CA LEU A 62 -6.32 9.87 0.08
C LEU A 62 -7.83 10.12 0.18
N PRO A 63 -8.38 11.02 -0.65
CA PRO A 63 -9.80 11.37 -0.58
C PRO A 63 -10.70 10.19 -0.97
N GLU A 64 -11.72 9.93 -0.16
CA GLU A 64 -12.70 8.85 -0.39
C GLU A 64 -13.52 9.03 -1.68
N ASN A 65 -13.58 10.24 -2.23
CA ASN A 65 -14.28 10.55 -3.47
C ASN A 65 -13.65 9.88 -4.72
N GLY A 66 -12.49 9.23 -4.57
CA GLY A 66 -11.85 8.48 -5.63
C GLY A 66 -11.38 9.35 -6.79
N LYS A 67 -11.15 10.66 -6.59
CA LYS A 67 -10.50 11.52 -7.58
C LYS A 67 -9.00 11.24 -7.67
N GLU A 68 -8.40 10.77 -6.58
CA GLU A 68 -6.99 10.41 -6.49
C GLU A 68 -6.83 8.89 -6.33
N CYS A 69 -5.62 8.40 -6.52
CA CYS A 69 -5.26 6.99 -6.32
C CYS A 69 -3.82 6.88 -5.82
N TYR A 70 -3.55 5.79 -5.10
CA TYR A 70 -2.20 5.37 -4.72
C TYR A 70 -1.50 4.76 -5.94
N LEU A 71 -0.30 5.22 -6.30
CA LEU A 71 0.53 4.63 -7.34
C LEU A 71 1.78 4.04 -6.71
N GLU A 72 2.06 2.77 -6.98
CA GLU A 72 3.31 2.12 -6.64
C GLU A 72 4.11 1.80 -7.91
N VAL A 73 5.39 2.17 -7.91
CA VAL A 73 6.35 1.81 -8.95
C VAL A 73 7.38 0.89 -8.33
N GLY A 74 7.51 -0.33 -8.86
CA GLY A 74 8.30 -1.40 -8.25
C GLY A 74 7.52 -2.09 -7.13
N SER A 75 6.55 -2.91 -7.51
CA SER A 75 5.63 -3.62 -6.62
C SER A 75 6.08 -5.03 -6.26
N PHE A 76 6.90 -5.68 -7.08
CA PHE A 76 7.35 -7.07 -6.89
C PHE A 76 6.15 -7.98 -6.58
N GLN A 77 6.17 -8.68 -5.45
CA GLN A 77 5.09 -9.55 -4.97
C GLN A 77 4.07 -8.82 -4.06
N GLY A 78 4.20 -7.50 -3.89
CA GLY A 78 3.14 -6.65 -3.35
C GLY A 78 3.17 -6.35 -1.85
N LYS A 79 4.28 -6.59 -1.14
CA LYS A 79 4.33 -6.39 0.32
C LYS A 79 3.94 -4.97 0.75
N SER A 80 4.57 -3.96 0.14
CA SER A 80 4.29 -2.55 0.44
C SER A 80 2.91 -2.12 -0.03
N LEU A 81 2.43 -2.62 -1.17
CA LEU A 81 1.09 -2.35 -1.68
C LEU A 81 0.00 -2.92 -0.78
N VAL A 82 0.10 -4.20 -0.42
CA VAL A 82 -0.84 -4.85 0.51
C VAL A 82 -0.88 -4.10 1.83
N ALA A 83 0.29 -3.74 2.38
CA ALA A 83 0.36 -2.93 3.58
C ALA A 83 -0.29 -1.55 3.41
N ALA A 84 -0.08 -0.87 2.27
CA ALA A 84 -0.69 0.43 1.99
C ALA A 84 -2.23 0.35 1.98
N LEU A 85 -2.80 -0.72 1.42
CA LEU A 85 -4.24 -0.91 1.30
C LEU A 85 -4.90 -1.54 2.52
N ALA A 86 -4.12 -2.11 3.46
CA ALA A 86 -4.64 -2.73 4.66
C ALA A 86 -5.51 -1.76 5.48
N GLY A 87 -6.81 -2.04 5.60
CA GLY A 87 -7.76 -1.16 6.31
C GLY A 87 -8.18 0.10 5.54
N ASN A 88 -7.62 0.36 4.36
CA ASN A 88 -7.90 1.51 3.51
C ASN A 88 -8.74 1.13 2.28
N SER A 89 -9.87 0.45 2.49
CA SER A 89 -10.72 -0.08 1.41
C SER A 89 -11.30 0.96 0.43
N HIS A 90 -11.27 2.24 0.79
CA HIS A 90 -11.67 3.36 -0.08
C HIS A 90 -10.59 3.76 -1.09
N VAL A 91 -9.34 3.35 -0.86
CA VAL A 91 -8.19 3.72 -1.69
C VAL A 91 -8.20 2.91 -2.96
N ARG A 92 -8.20 3.60 -4.10
CA ARG A 92 -7.85 3.00 -5.39
C ARG A 92 -6.34 2.95 -5.51
N ALA A 93 -5.79 1.83 -5.95
CA ALA A 93 -4.37 1.65 -6.12
C ALA A 93 -4.02 1.32 -7.57
N VAL A 94 -2.80 1.67 -7.97
CA VAL A 94 -2.20 1.29 -9.23
C VAL A 94 -0.80 0.76 -8.95
N ALA A 95 -0.48 -0.44 -9.39
CA ALA A 95 0.86 -1.00 -9.36
C ALA A 95 1.48 -0.95 -10.75
N CYS A 96 2.73 -0.49 -10.85
CA CYS A 96 3.50 -0.41 -12.08
C CYS A 96 4.84 -1.13 -11.87
N ASP A 97 5.02 -2.27 -12.53
CA ASP A 97 6.25 -3.05 -12.44
C ASP A 97 6.51 -3.79 -13.76
N ASN A 98 7.77 -4.13 -14.01
CA ASN A 98 8.20 -5.02 -15.07
C ASN A 98 8.18 -6.50 -14.65
N PHE A 99 8.06 -6.75 -13.33
CA PHE A 99 8.01 -8.06 -12.67
C PHE A 99 9.23 -8.94 -12.89
N THR A 100 10.32 -8.43 -13.48
CA THR A 100 11.50 -9.24 -13.81
C THR A 100 12.49 -9.37 -12.65
N LEU A 101 12.42 -8.47 -11.66
CA LEU A 101 13.37 -8.45 -10.56
C LEU A 101 13.18 -9.67 -9.66
N PHE A 102 14.25 -10.46 -9.47
CA PHE A 102 14.25 -11.73 -8.72
C PHE A 102 13.31 -12.81 -9.26
N ASP A 103 12.75 -12.64 -10.47
CA ASP A 103 11.95 -13.67 -11.11
C ASP A 103 12.83 -14.64 -11.91
N ASP A 104 12.35 -15.87 -12.09
CA ASP A 104 12.98 -16.81 -13.02
C ASP A 104 12.52 -16.47 -14.46
N PRO A 105 13.43 -16.11 -15.37
CA PRO A 105 13.05 -15.80 -16.76
C PRO A 105 12.37 -16.95 -17.49
N ASN A 106 12.61 -18.21 -17.08
CA ASN A 106 12.01 -19.39 -17.69
C ASN A 106 10.64 -19.75 -17.08
N SER A 107 10.31 -19.16 -15.94
CA SER A 107 9.06 -19.41 -15.22
C SER A 107 8.67 -18.19 -14.39
N PRO A 108 8.31 -17.06 -15.02
CA PRO A 108 7.98 -15.83 -14.31
C PRO A 108 6.73 -16.01 -13.46
N LYS A 109 6.79 -15.59 -12.19
CA LYS A 109 5.72 -15.77 -11.20
C LYS A 109 5.37 -14.51 -10.43
N ASN A 110 6.22 -13.49 -10.44
CA ASN A 110 6.03 -12.32 -9.56
C ASN A 110 4.68 -11.64 -9.77
N PHE A 111 4.24 -11.49 -11.02
CA PHE A 111 2.95 -10.91 -11.33
C PHE A 111 1.78 -11.75 -10.81
N ASP A 112 1.85 -13.06 -10.96
CA ASP A 112 0.81 -13.97 -10.47
C ASP A 112 0.75 -14.00 -8.94
N ILE A 113 1.92 -14.00 -8.29
CA ILE A 113 2.02 -13.92 -6.83
C ILE A 113 1.46 -12.59 -6.32
N LEU A 114 1.77 -11.45 -6.97
CA LEU A 114 1.17 -10.15 -6.62
C LEU A 114 -0.35 -10.23 -6.65
N LYS A 115 -0.93 -10.76 -7.74
CA LYS A 115 -2.39 -10.91 -7.88
C LYS A 115 -2.98 -11.76 -6.76
N GLN A 116 -2.32 -12.88 -6.43
CA GLN A 116 -2.76 -13.77 -5.34
C GLN A 116 -2.71 -13.09 -3.98
N ASN A 117 -1.65 -12.33 -3.69
CA ASN A 117 -1.49 -11.61 -2.43
C ASN A 117 -2.55 -10.52 -2.27
N LEU A 118 -2.83 -9.76 -3.34
CA LEU A 118 -3.87 -8.74 -3.33
C LEU A 118 -5.26 -9.34 -3.20
N ALA A 119 -5.57 -10.42 -3.94
CA ALA A 119 -6.83 -11.12 -3.81
C ALA A 119 -7.04 -11.64 -2.38
N SER A 120 -6.04 -12.31 -1.80
CA SER A 120 -6.12 -12.85 -0.43
C SER A 120 -6.33 -11.73 0.60
N SER A 121 -5.71 -10.58 0.40
CA SER A 121 -5.84 -9.41 1.29
C SER A 121 -7.18 -8.67 1.14
N MET A 122 -7.74 -8.64 -0.08
CA MET A 122 -9.03 -7.99 -0.37
C MET A 122 -10.25 -8.86 -0.05
N THR A 123 -10.15 -10.19 -0.22
CA THR A 123 -11.28 -11.13 -0.01
C THR A 123 -11.68 -11.23 1.46
N ALA A 124 -10.79 -10.87 2.39
CA ALA A 124 -11.13 -10.84 3.81
C ALA A 124 -12.22 -9.81 4.17
N ARG A 125 -12.43 -8.73 3.38
CA ARG A 125 -13.40 -7.65 3.71
C ARG A 125 -13.96 -6.92 2.48
N THR A 126 -15.06 -7.44 1.93
CA THR A 126 -16.12 -6.76 1.15
C THR A 126 -15.88 -6.40 -0.33
N THR A 127 -16.88 -6.79 -1.12
CA THR A 127 -17.13 -6.66 -2.56
C THR A 127 -17.03 -5.25 -3.14
N ARG A 128 -16.00 -5.00 -3.95
CA ARG A 128 -16.11 -4.20 -5.20
C ARG A 128 -15.34 -4.94 -6.29
N LYS A 129 -15.92 -5.01 -7.50
CA LYS A 129 -15.30 -5.66 -8.66
C LYS A 129 -13.95 -4.98 -8.94
N ALA A 130 -12.86 -5.71 -8.73
CA ALA A 130 -11.56 -5.35 -9.30
C ALA A 130 -11.73 -5.36 -10.84
N SER A 131 -11.62 -4.19 -11.46
CA SER A 131 -11.62 -4.06 -12.92
C SER A 131 -10.18 -4.09 -13.39
N PHE A 132 -9.78 -5.24 -13.92
CA PHE A 132 -8.45 -5.50 -14.45
C PHE A 132 -8.30 -4.86 -15.83
N LEU A 133 -7.39 -3.89 -15.95
CA LEU A 133 -6.97 -3.32 -17.23
C LEU A 133 -5.45 -3.36 -17.27
N ALA A 134 -4.90 -4.41 -17.87
CA ALA A 134 -3.49 -4.44 -18.26
C ALA A 134 -3.34 -3.65 -19.56
N TYR A 135 -2.58 -2.56 -19.53
CA TYR A 135 -2.18 -1.85 -20.75
C TYR A 135 -0.78 -2.29 -21.14
N GLU A 136 -0.63 -2.99 -22.27
CA GLU A 136 0.67 -3.25 -22.88
C GLU A 136 1.08 -2.02 -23.71
N TRP A 137 2.16 -1.34 -23.31
CA TRP A 137 2.76 -0.28 -24.12
C TRP A 137 3.78 -0.87 -25.12
N PRO A 138 3.75 -0.46 -26.39
CA PRO A 138 4.69 -0.97 -27.38
C PRO A 138 6.07 -0.40 -27.07
N ARG A 139 6.96 -1.30 -26.62
CA ARG A 139 8.40 -1.10 -26.34
C ARG A 139 8.73 -0.46 -24.99
N THR A 140 8.39 -1.14 -23.88
CA THR A 140 9.25 -1.44 -22.71
C THR A 140 8.38 -1.90 -21.53
N CYS A 141 8.42 -3.22 -21.25
CA CYS A 141 8.41 -3.85 -19.93
C CYS A 141 7.67 -3.19 -18.73
N TRP A 142 6.45 -2.65 -18.84
CA TRP A 142 5.71 -2.18 -17.67
C TRP A 142 4.27 -2.66 -17.70
N GLN A 143 3.86 -3.38 -16.65
CA GLN A 143 2.49 -3.80 -16.40
C GLN A 143 1.87 -2.89 -15.35
N ILE A 144 0.78 -2.22 -15.74
CA ILE A 144 -0.02 -1.35 -14.88
C ILE A 144 -1.26 -2.14 -14.45
N THR A 145 -1.48 -2.30 -13.15
CA THR A 145 -2.69 -2.94 -12.60
C THR A 145 -3.40 -2.03 -11.62
N ARG A 146 -4.74 -1.95 -11.74
CA ARG A 146 -5.59 -1.13 -10.88
C ARG A 146 -6.34 -2.02 -9.90
N TRP A 147 -6.37 -1.59 -8.64
CA TRP A 147 -6.95 -2.32 -7.50
C TRP A 147 -7.91 -1.41 -6.72
#